data_AF-A0A3P5XSW2-F1
#
_entry.id   AF-A0A3P5XSW2-F1
#
_cell.length_a   1.000
_cell.length_b   1.000
_cell.length_c   1.000
_cell.angle_alpha   90.00
_cell.angle_beta   90.00
_cell.angle_gamma   90.00
#
_symmetry.space_group_name_H-M   'P 1'
#
loop_
_entity.id
_entity.type
_entity.pdbx_description
1 polymer ?
#
loop_
_entity_poly.entity_id
_entity_poly.type
_entity_poly.pdbx_seq_one_letter_code
_entity_poly.pdbx_strand_id
1 'polypeptide(L)'
;MSEQPPQPQGGDGPPKTPIRRTELGGTDRRRQAQDVERFSPISSTELSKGPAELSVDVHAKVNWRVFAIASFIILAFSLWAMLTPDTAQSTLHTVTLWIAEKLGWFYVLTVTVVIGFVLWVALSKEGKVRLGPDHSRPQYKLFTWVAMLFAAGVGIDMLFYSVTGPITQYLKPPAGEGQTAAAAQDAVVWTMFHYGVAGWAMYSLLGMAMGYFAYRWGMPLSIRAALYPLLGKRVRGGIGDTIDIVTLVGTVFGVATSMGIGVVLLNVGFAILFGLEQGLAVLSQQVGYIC
;
A
#
# COMPACT_ATOMS: atom_id res chain seq x y z
N MET A 1 -52.43 -60.79 23.76
CA MET A 1 -52.24 -60.97 22.31
C MET A 1 -52.14 -59.58 21.72
N SER A 2 -50.92 -59.09 21.60
CA SER A 2 -50.61 -57.70 21.27
C SER A 2 -50.22 -57.62 19.80
N GLU A 3 -50.98 -56.88 19.00
CA GLU A 3 -50.70 -56.66 17.58
C GLU A 3 -49.45 -55.80 17.40
N GLN A 4 -48.51 -56.30 16.60
CA GLN A 4 -47.25 -55.64 16.24
C GLN A 4 -47.37 -55.09 14.80
N PRO A 5 -46.96 -53.84 14.53
CA PRO A 5 -47.08 -53.22 13.21
C PRO A 5 -46.13 -53.84 12.17
N PRO A 6 -46.44 -53.70 10.85
CA PRO A 6 -45.75 -54.41 9.79
C PRO A 6 -44.30 -53.91 9.57
N GLN A 7 -43.40 -54.86 9.32
CA GLN A 7 -42.01 -54.58 8.96
C GLN A 7 -41.87 -53.98 7.56
N PRO A 8 -40.95 -53.01 7.33
CA PRO A 8 -40.64 -52.53 6.00
C PRO A 8 -39.84 -53.59 5.21
N GLN A 9 -40.40 -54.02 4.07
CA GLN A 9 -39.76 -54.95 3.15
C GLN A 9 -38.49 -54.33 2.53
N GLY A 10 -37.38 -55.07 2.63
CA GLY A 10 -36.14 -54.76 1.95
C GLY A 10 -36.27 -54.93 0.43
N GLY A 11 -35.88 -53.89 -0.30
CA GLY A 11 -35.67 -53.92 -1.75
C GLY A 11 -34.20 -53.68 -2.05
N ASP A 12 -33.38 -54.72 -1.88
CA ASP A 12 -31.98 -54.73 -2.34
C ASP A 12 -31.94 -54.93 -3.86
N GLY A 13 -31.99 -53.82 -4.60
CA GLY A 13 -31.45 -53.79 -5.96
C GLY A 13 -29.93 -53.65 -5.90
N PRO A 14 -29.15 -54.31 -6.79
CA PRO A 14 -27.70 -54.20 -6.72
C PRO A 14 -27.27 -52.73 -6.84
N PRO A 15 -26.23 -52.29 -6.10
CA PRO A 15 -25.76 -50.92 -6.16
C PRO A 15 -25.34 -50.61 -7.59
N LYS A 16 -25.95 -49.59 -8.21
CA LYS A 16 -25.54 -49.11 -9.53
C LYS A 16 -24.13 -48.55 -9.40
N THR A 17 -23.14 -49.31 -9.89
CA THR A 17 -21.75 -48.88 -9.95
C THR A 17 -21.67 -47.56 -10.73
N PRO A 18 -21.18 -46.46 -10.14
CA PRO A 18 -21.06 -45.21 -10.88
C PRO A 18 -20.02 -45.40 -11.98
N ILE A 19 -20.46 -45.36 -13.24
CA ILE A 19 -19.58 -45.50 -14.40
C ILE A 19 -18.54 -44.38 -14.37
N ARG A 20 -17.27 -44.74 -14.15
CA ARG A 20 -16.16 -43.79 -14.19
C ARG A 20 -15.89 -43.40 -15.64
N ARG A 21 -16.26 -42.17 -16.00
CA ARG A 21 -16.06 -41.57 -17.33
C ARG A 21 -14.59 -41.53 -17.80
N THR A 22 -13.64 -41.71 -16.88
CA THR A 22 -12.21 -41.88 -17.18
C THR A 22 -11.90 -43.18 -17.93
N GLU A 23 -12.77 -44.20 -17.84
CA GLU A 23 -12.60 -45.46 -18.59
C GLU A 23 -13.13 -45.38 -20.04
N LEU A 24 -13.83 -44.29 -20.38
CA LEU A 24 -14.40 -44.03 -21.72
C LEU A 24 -13.61 -42.99 -22.53
N GLY A 25 -12.38 -42.67 -22.13
CA GLY A 25 -11.48 -41.77 -22.88
C GLY A 25 -11.90 -40.30 -22.90
N GLY A 26 -12.84 -39.88 -22.04
CA GLY A 26 -13.24 -38.48 -21.92
C GLY A 26 -12.21 -37.66 -21.15
N THR A 27 -11.62 -36.65 -21.79
CA THR A 27 -10.77 -35.68 -21.09
C THR A 27 -11.63 -34.74 -20.26
N ASP A 28 -11.32 -34.64 -18.97
CA ASP A 28 -12.03 -33.80 -17.98
C ASP A 28 -11.73 -32.29 -18.13
N ARG A 29 -11.44 -31.86 -19.36
CA ARG A 29 -10.89 -30.53 -19.64
C ARG A 29 -11.96 -29.45 -19.77
N ARG A 30 -13.23 -29.83 -19.95
CA ARG A 30 -14.32 -28.88 -20.24
C ARG A 30 -15.11 -28.42 -19.00
N ARG A 31 -15.09 -29.17 -17.89
CA ARG A 31 -15.80 -28.76 -16.66
C ARG A 31 -15.02 -27.74 -15.84
N GLN A 32 -13.69 -27.81 -15.89
CA GLN A 32 -12.81 -26.85 -15.21
C GLN A 32 -12.93 -25.42 -15.78
N ALA A 33 -13.34 -25.27 -17.04
CA ALA A 33 -13.52 -23.95 -17.66
C ALA A 33 -14.87 -23.30 -17.31
N GLN A 34 -15.92 -24.08 -17.05
CA GLN A 34 -17.28 -23.54 -16.83
C GLN A 34 -17.62 -23.28 -15.35
N ASP A 35 -16.97 -23.95 -14.40
CA ASP A 35 -17.12 -23.62 -12.96
C ASP A 35 -16.28 -22.40 -12.53
N VAL A 36 -15.42 -21.89 -13.42
CA VAL A 36 -14.59 -20.70 -13.19
C VAL A 36 -15.34 -19.39 -13.51
N GLU A 37 -16.42 -19.43 -14.29
CA GLU A 37 -17.10 -18.22 -14.80
C GLU A 37 -18.31 -17.74 -13.98
N ARG A 38 -18.73 -18.43 -12.91
CA ARG A 38 -19.94 -18.03 -12.16
C ARG A 38 -19.63 -17.40 -10.80
N PHE A 39 -19.85 -16.09 -10.78
CA PHE A 39 -19.98 -15.15 -9.66
C PHE A 39 -18.71 -14.64 -8.97
N SER A 40 -18.59 -13.31 -8.98
CA SER A 40 -17.77 -12.52 -8.05
C SER A 40 -18.26 -12.77 -6.63
N PRO A 41 -17.44 -13.27 -5.69
CA PRO A 41 -17.95 -13.61 -4.38
C PRO A 41 -17.85 -12.43 -3.41
N ILE A 42 -19.00 -11.94 -2.92
CA ILE A 42 -19.13 -11.00 -1.79
C ILE A 42 -19.71 -11.75 -0.59
N SER A 43 -19.05 -12.82 -0.14
CA SER A 43 -19.48 -13.60 1.04
C SER A 43 -18.30 -13.96 1.92
N SER A 44 -18.50 -13.94 3.25
CA SER A 44 -17.49 -14.29 4.24
C SER A 44 -16.87 -15.68 4.01
N THR A 45 -17.64 -16.60 3.42
CA THR A 45 -17.23 -17.96 3.08
C THR A 45 -16.22 -18.05 1.93
N GLU A 46 -16.14 -17.01 1.10
CA GLU A 46 -15.22 -16.95 -0.05
C GLU A 46 -13.96 -16.15 0.29
N LEU A 47 -14.11 -15.07 1.08
CA LEU A 47 -12.96 -14.43 1.73
C LEU A 47 -12.20 -15.40 2.64
N SER A 48 -12.89 -16.37 3.26
CA SER A 48 -12.24 -17.40 4.10
C SER A 48 -11.49 -18.43 3.27
N LYS A 49 -11.79 -18.56 1.97
CA LYS A 49 -11.00 -19.34 1.02
C LYS A 49 -9.76 -18.57 0.53
N GLY A 50 -9.77 -17.23 0.63
CA GLY A 50 -8.65 -16.34 0.31
C GLY A 50 -7.29 -16.82 0.82
N PRO A 51 -7.12 -17.18 2.12
CA PRO A 51 -5.87 -17.75 2.61
C PRO A 51 -5.49 -19.04 1.87
N ALA A 52 -6.39 -20.03 1.72
CA ALA A 52 -6.09 -21.29 1.03
C ALA A 52 -5.78 -21.10 -0.48
N GLU A 53 -6.43 -20.14 -1.14
CA GLU A 53 -6.15 -19.83 -2.53
C GLU A 53 -4.81 -19.07 -2.69
N LEU A 54 -4.50 -18.13 -1.78
CA LEU A 54 -3.26 -17.34 -1.80
C LEU A 54 -2.06 -18.09 -1.21
N SER A 55 -2.26 -19.12 -0.38
CA SER A 55 -1.21 -19.87 0.33
C SER A 55 -0.67 -21.09 -0.44
N VAL A 56 -0.98 -21.24 -1.73
CA VAL A 56 -0.55 -22.41 -2.52
C VAL A 56 0.98 -22.53 -2.62
N ASP A 57 1.75 -21.50 -2.25
CA ASP A 57 3.21 -21.58 -2.15
C ASP A 57 3.73 -21.11 -0.78
N VAL A 58 4.13 -22.05 0.07
CA VAL A 58 4.78 -21.84 1.38
C VAL A 58 6.24 -21.38 1.23
N HIS A 59 6.72 -21.18 -0.01
CA HIS A 59 8.02 -20.57 -0.27
C HIS A 59 7.78 -19.21 -0.91
N ALA A 60 8.37 -18.16 -0.33
CA ALA A 60 8.38 -16.82 -0.90
C ALA A 60 9.09 -16.88 -2.27
N LYS A 61 8.30 -17.08 -3.33
CA LYS A 61 8.78 -17.09 -4.72
C LYS A 61 8.74 -15.66 -5.24
N VAL A 62 9.88 -15.15 -5.68
CA VAL A 62 9.95 -13.84 -6.34
C VAL A 62 9.13 -13.91 -7.62
N ASN A 63 8.16 -13.00 -7.77
CA ASN A 63 7.47 -12.81 -9.04
C ASN A 63 8.43 -12.11 -10.02
N TRP A 64 9.19 -12.90 -10.79
CA TRP A 64 10.23 -12.40 -11.67
C TRP A 64 9.71 -11.42 -12.72
N ARG A 65 8.45 -11.55 -13.15
CA ARG A 65 7.83 -10.62 -14.12
C ARG A 65 7.67 -9.24 -13.51
N VAL A 66 7.07 -9.16 -12.32
CA VAL A 66 6.90 -7.90 -11.58
C VAL A 66 8.25 -7.29 -11.26
N PHE A 67 9.19 -8.10 -10.77
CA PHE A 67 10.54 -7.65 -10.45
C PHE A 67 11.26 -7.07 -11.68
N ALA A 68 11.34 -7.82 -12.78
CA ALA A 68 12.05 -7.39 -13.98
C ALA A 68 11.43 -6.12 -14.59
N ILE A 69 10.09 -6.04 -14.67
CA ILE A 69 9.42 -4.87 -15.24
C ILE A 69 9.62 -3.64 -14.33
N ALA A 70 9.42 -3.78 -13.02
CA ALA A 70 9.58 -2.67 -12.11
C ALA A 70 11.04 -2.18 -12.04
N SER A 71 12.00 -3.12 -11.96
CA SER A 71 13.43 -2.78 -12.02
C SER A 71 13.81 -2.10 -13.33
N PHE A 72 13.29 -2.57 -14.47
CA PHE A 72 13.53 -1.92 -15.76
C PHE A 72 13.00 -0.48 -15.78
N ILE A 73 11.76 -0.25 -15.30
CA ILE A 73 11.16 1.10 -15.23
C ILE A 73 12.01 2.02 -14.35
N ILE A 74 12.38 1.55 -13.15
CA ILE A 74 13.18 2.33 -12.19
C ILE A 74 14.55 2.67 -12.79
N LEU A 75 15.26 1.68 -13.34
CA LEU A 75 16.60 1.89 -13.91
C LEU A 75 16.57 2.77 -15.16
N ALA A 76 15.60 2.58 -16.04
CA ALA A 76 15.46 3.39 -17.25
C ALA A 76 15.17 4.85 -16.89
N PHE A 77 14.26 5.10 -15.94
CA PHE A 77 13.97 6.45 -15.47
C PHE A 77 15.19 7.09 -14.80
N SER A 78 15.85 6.37 -13.89
CA SER A 78 17.04 6.87 -13.19
C SER A 78 18.18 7.19 -14.18
N LEU A 79 18.42 6.31 -15.16
CA LEU A 79 19.44 6.54 -16.18
C LEU A 79 19.12 7.77 -17.03
N TRP A 80 17.86 7.92 -17.46
CA TRP A 80 17.43 9.11 -18.20
C TRP A 80 17.62 10.40 -17.39
N ALA A 81 17.22 10.40 -16.12
CA ALA A 81 17.38 11.55 -15.23
C ALA A 81 18.86 11.89 -14.97
N MET A 82 19.73 10.89 -14.90
CA MET A 82 21.18 11.09 -14.72
C MET A 82 21.88 11.59 -15.98
N LEU A 83 21.50 11.10 -17.16
CA LEU A 83 22.11 11.49 -18.42
C LEU A 83 21.69 12.89 -18.87
N THR A 84 20.47 13.31 -18.51
CA THR A 84 19.87 14.56 -19.00
C THR A 84 19.12 15.32 -17.89
N PRO A 85 19.85 15.87 -16.89
CA PRO A 85 19.24 16.45 -15.69
C PRO A 85 18.36 17.67 -15.98
N ASP A 86 18.77 18.56 -16.89
CA ASP A 86 18.00 19.78 -17.22
C ASP A 86 16.65 19.46 -17.88
N THR A 87 16.64 18.49 -18.81
CA THR A 87 15.40 18.02 -19.43
C THR A 87 14.54 17.25 -18.44
N ALA A 88 15.16 16.49 -17.52
CA ALA A 88 14.41 15.79 -16.49
C ALA A 88 13.72 16.77 -15.54
N GLN A 89 14.43 17.79 -15.05
CA GLN A 89 13.88 18.81 -14.17
C GLN A 89 12.71 19.56 -14.83
N SER A 90 12.89 20.06 -16.06
CA SER A 90 11.84 20.79 -16.78
C SER A 90 10.62 19.92 -17.10
N THR A 91 10.83 18.66 -17.48
CA THR A 91 9.74 17.71 -17.74
C THR A 91 8.96 17.38 -16.47
N LEU A 92 9.66 17.03 -15.38
CA LEU A 92 9.03 16.71 -14.10
C LEU A 92 8.27 17.91 -13.53
N HIS A 93 8.83 19.12 -13.64
CA HIS A 93 8.13 20.33 -13.24
C HIS A 93 6.85 20.56 -14.03
N THR A 94 6.90 20.42 -15.37
CA THR A 94 5.73 20.56 -16.24
C THR A 94 4.65 19.53 -15.92
N VAL A 95 5.04 18.27 -15.74
CA VAL A 95 4.12 17.18 -15.36
C VAL A 95 3.50 17.44 -13.99
N THR A 96 4.29 17.91 -13.01
CA THR A 96 3.80 18.21 -11.66
C THR A 96 2.77 19.33 -11.68
N LEU A 97 3.03 20.42 -12.41
CA LEU A 97 2.07 21.52 -12.57
C LEU A 97 0.80 21.07 -13.30
N TRP A 98 0.93 20.27 -14.36
CA TRP A 98 -0.23 19.74 -15.07
C TRP A 98 -1.10 18.85 -14.18
N ILE A 99 -0.49 17.98 -13.36
CA ILE A 99 -1.20 17.16 -12.38
C ILE A 99 -1.89 18.05 -11.34
N ALA A 100 -1.20 19.06 -10.81
CA ALA A 100 -1.77 19.98 -9.83
C ALA A 100 -2.99 20.73 -10.39
N GLU A 101 -2.90 21.24 -11.62
CA GLU A 101 -3.98 21.99 -12.27
C GLU A 101 -5.18 21.11 -12.66
N LYS A 102 -4.93 19.90 -13.19
CA LYS A 102 -6.01 19.05 -13.74
C LYS A 102 -6.57 18.06 -12.74
N LEU A 103 -5.73 17.52 -11.86
CA LEU A 103 -6.09 16.50 -10.88
C LEU A 103 -6.12 17.02 -9.43
N GLY A 104 -5.76 18.28 -9.17
CA GLY A 104 -5.75 18.84 -7.80
C GLY A 104 -7.07 18.64 -7.05
N TRP A 105 -8.22 18.84 -7.71
CA TRP A 105 -9.53 18.60 -7.12
C TRP A 105 -9.74 17.14 -6.69
N PHE A 106 -9.21 16.19 -7.48
CA PHE A 106 -9.30 14.76 -7.19
C PHE A 106 -8.43 14.39 -5.99
N TYR A 107 -7.24 14.98 -5.86
CA TYR A 107 -6.39 14.80 -4.67
C TYR A 107 -7.08 15.30 -3.40
N VAL A 108 -7.61 16.53 -3.43
CA VAL A 108 -8.31 17.11 -2.27
C VAL A 108 -9.52 16.26 -1.88
N LEU A 109 -10.37 15.90 -2.86
CA LEU A 109 -11.53 15.04 -2.63
C LEU A 109 -11.13 13.69 -2.03
N THR A 110 -10.09 13.06 -2.58
CA THR A 110 -9.61 11.75 -2.10
C THR A 110 -9.16 11.84 -0.64
N VAL A 111 -8.33 12.82 -0.30
CA VAL A 111 -7.86 13.02 1.08
C VAL A 111 -9.03 13.29 2.02
N THR A 112 -9.98 14.16 1.64
CA THR A 112 -11.18 14.44 2.46
C THR A 112 -12.02 13.19 2.69
N VAL A 113 -12.25 12.37 1.65
CA VAL A 113 -12.98 11.11 1.76
C VAL A 113 -12.25 10.12 2.67
N VAL A 114 -10.92 10.01 2.56
CA VAL A 114 -10.13 9.12 3.41
C VAL A 114 -10.16 9.55 4.86
N ILE A 115 -10.01 10.84 5.16
CA ILE A 115 -10.14 11.36 6.53
C ILE A 115 -11.54 11.02 7.08
N GLY A 116 -12.59 11.31 6.31
CA GLY A 116 -13.97 11.00 6.70
C GLY A 116 -14.19 9.51 6.95
N PHE A 117 -13.64 8.64 6.09
CA PHE A 117 -13.72 7.19 6.25
C PHE A 117 -12.99 6.69 7.49
N VAL A 118 -11.75 7.15 7.74
CA VAL A 118 -10.98 6.73 8.92
C VAL A 118 -11.66 7.19 10.21
N LEU A 119 -12.19 8.42 10.25
CA LEU A 119 -12.97 8.91 11.38
C LEU A 119 -14.26 8.11 11.58
N TRP A 120 -14.96 7.79 10.50
CA TRP A 120 -16.14 6.94 10.56
C TRP A 120 -15.80 5.56 11.12
N VAL A 121 -14.75 4.88 10.64
CA VAL A 121 -14.30 3.59 11.19
C VAL A 121 -13.97 3.72 12.67
N ALA A 122 -13.26 4.77 13.08
CA ALA A 122 -12.87 4.96 14.47
C ALA A 122 -14.06 5.18 15.43
N LEU A 123 -15.11 5.88 14.98
CA LEU A 123 -16.29 6.21 15.80
C LEU A 123 -17.42 5.19 15.69
N SER A 124 -17.41 4.35 14.67
CA SER A 124 -18.45 3.36 14.39
C SER A 124 -18.24 2.04 15.13
N LYS A 125 -19.12 1.05 14.88
CA LYS A 125 -19.03 -0.27 15.52
C LYS A 125 -17.86 -1.07 14.94
N GLU A 126 -17.47 -0.74 13.72
CA GLU A 126 -16.39 -1.34 12.94
C GLU A 126 -15.03 -1.11 13.61
N GLY A 127 -14.82 0.03 14.27
CA GLY A 127 -13.60 0.30 15.06
C GLY A 127 -13.41 -0.63 16.28
N LYS A 128 -14.43 -1.38 16.69
CA LYS A 128 -14.32 -2.38 17.76
C LYS A 128 -13.78 -3.73 17.28
N VAL A 129 -13.66 -3.92 15.96
CA VAL A 129 -13.17 -5.16 15.36
C VAL A 129 -11.67 -5.29 15.61
N ARG A 130 -11.25 -6.41 16.20
CA ARG A 130 -9.84 -6.70 16.44
C ARG A 130 -9.14 -7.11 15.15
N LEU A 131 -7.93 -6.57 14.92
CA LEU A 131 -7.04 -6.98 13.83
C LEU A 131 -6.37 -8.32 14.17
N GLY A 132 -7.17 -9.39 14.12
CA GLY A 132 -6.79 -10.75 14.50
C GLY A 132 -8.01 -11.59 14.88
N PRO A 133 -7.83 -12.81 15.38
CA PRO A 133 -8.93 -13.61 15.95
C PRO A 133 -9.67 -12.88 17.08
N ASP A 134 -10.94 -13.22 17.34
CA ASP A 134 -11.77 -12.49 18.33
C ASP A 134 -11.18 -12.47 19.74
N HIS A 135 -10.40 -13.50 20.09
CA HIS A 135 -9.72 -13.64 21.37
C HIS A 135 -8.29 -13.08 21.38
N SER A 136 -7.82 -12.48 20.29
CA SER A 136 -6.47 -11.91 20.20
C SER A 136 -6.30 -10.76 21.19
N ARG A 137 -5.08 -10.63 21.72
CA ARG A 137 -4.66 -9.52 22.59
C ARG A 137 -3.49 -8.78 21.94
N PRO A 138 -3.33 -7.47 22.19
CA PRO A 138 -2.18 -6.71 21.68
C PRO A 138 -0.86 -7.36 22.11
N GLN A 139 0.07 -7.51 21.17
CA GLN A 139 1.41 -8.05 21.46
C GLN A 139 2.27 -7.05 22.24
N TYR A 140 2.06 -5.76 22.01
CA TYR A 140 2.79 -4.67 22.65
C TYR A 140 1.86 -3.88 23.57
N LYS A 141 2.41 -3.39 24.68
CA LYS A 141 1.72 -2.42 25.54
C LYS A 141 1.50 -1.12 24.78
N LEU A 142 0.45 -0.38 25.11
CA LEU A 142 0.07 0.85 24.43
C LEU A 142 1.23 1.85 24.30
N PHE A 143 1.98 2.07 25.39
CA PHE A 143 3.13 2.98 25.37
C PHE A 143 4.20 2.56 24.36
N THR A 144 4.59 1.29 24.37
CA THR A 144 5.56 0.74 23.41
C THR A 144 5.05 0.84 21.98
N TRP A 145 3.76 0.55 21.76
CA TRP A 145 3.15 0.64 20.43
C TRP A 145 3.12 2.09 19.90
N VAL A 146 2.72 3.06 20.72
CA VAL A 146 2.77 4.48 20.35
C VAL A 146 4.20 4.92 20.06
N ALA A 147 5.18 4.51 20.89
CA ALA A 147 6.59 4.81 20.64
C ALA A 147 7.08 4.23 19.30
N MET A 148 6.69 3.00 18.94
CA MET A 148 7.01 2.40 17.65
C MET A 148 6.40 3.19 16.47
N LEU A 149 5.16 3.69 16.62
CA LEU A 149 4.52 4.52 15.59
C LEU A 149 5.26 5.84 15.38
N PHE A 150 5.67 6.52 16.45
CA PHE A 150 6.47 7.74 16.34
C PHE A 150 7.85 7.46 15.76
N ALA A 151 8.53 6.41 16.20
CA ALA A 151 9.83 6.02 15.67
C ALA A 151 9.77 5.68 14.16
N ALA A 152 8.69 5.05 13.71
CA ALA A 152 8.48 4.74 12.29
C ALA A 152 8.03 5.98 11.47
N GLY A 153 7.29 6.91 12.08
CA GLY A 153 6.72 8.08 11.40
C GLY A 153 7.64 9.29 11.33
N VAL A 154 8.58 9.45 12.27
CA VAL A 154 9.55 10.55 12.26
C VAL A 154 10.62 10.26 11.22
N GLY A 155 10.40 10.77 10.01
CA GLY A 155 11.33 10.67 8.88
C GLY A 155 12.16 11.94 8.65
N ILE A 156 13.16 11.82 7.78
CA ILE A 156 14.00 12.94 7.33
C ILE A 156 13.17 14.07 6.68
N ASP A 157 12.09 13.69 6.01
CA ASP A 157 11.16 14.64 5.38
C ASP A 157 10.50 15.53 6.42
N MET A 158 10.14 14.99 7.59
CA MET A 158 9.52 15.80 8.64
C MET A 158 10.53 16.80 9.21
N LEU A 159 11.80 16.42 9.35
CA LEU A 159 12.86 17.34 9.78
C LEU A 159 13.05 18.47 8.76
N PHE A 160 13.12 18.13 7.46
CA PHE A 160 13.28 19.12 6.40
C PHE A 160 12.09 20.08 6.31
N TYR A 161 10.88 19.53 6.16
CA TYR A 161 9.67 20.31 5.92
C TYR A 161 9.12 21.00 7.18
N SER A 162 9.57 20.63 8.39
CA SER A 162 9.27 21.39 9.61
C SER A 162 9.80 22.82 9.55
N VAL A 163 10.88 23.05 8.80
CA VAL A 163 11.51 24.36 8.63
C VAL A 163 11.15 24.95 7.26
N THR A 164 11.37 24.20 6.19
CA THR A 164 11.16 24.72 4.83
C THR A 164 9.69 24.94 4.51
N GLY A 165 8.77 24.14 5.06
CA GLY A 165 7.33 24.30 4.87
C GLY A 165 6.83 25.67 5.33
N PRO A 166 6.96 26.03 6.63
CA PRO A 166 6.52 27.32 7.13
C PRO A 166 7.24 28.50 6.50
N ILE A 167 8.55 28.40 6.23
CA ILE A 167 9.30 29.48 5.58
C ILE A 167 8.77 29.74 4.16
N THR A 168 8.54 28.67 3.38
CA THR A 168 8.03 28.80 2.01
C THR A 168 6.63 29.40 2.01
N GLN A 169 5.77 28.93 2.91
CA GLN A 169 4.40 29.43 3.09
C GLN A 169 4.38 30.89 3.56
N TYR A 170 5.32 31.31 4.41
CA TYR A 170 5.44 32.70 4.85
C TYR A 170 5.88 33.64 3.71
N LEU A 171 6.83 33.21 2.90
CA LEU A 171 7.37 34.01 1.78
C LEU A 171 6.39 34.08 0.60
N LYS A 172 5.73 32.97 0.29
CA LYS A 172 4.79 32.82 -0.83
C LYS A 172 3.56 32.05 -0.36
N PRO A 173 2.67 32.69 0.42
CA PRO A 173 1.47 32.04 0.92
C PRO A 173 0.53 31.69 -0.23
N PRO A 174 -0.28 30.61 -0.09
CA PRO A 174 -1.29 30.24 -1.09
C PRO A 174 -2.35 31.33 -1.31
N ALA A 175 -2.58 32.19 -0.30
CA ALA A 175 -3.51 33.31 -0.34
C ALA A 175 -2.96 34.48 0.48
N GLY A 176 -3.22 35.71 0.00
CA GLY A 176 -2.80 36.93 0.68
C GLY A 176 -1.35 37.35 0.40
N GLU A 177 -0.90 38.38 1.11
CA GLU A 177 0.45 38.91 1.00
C GLU A 177 1.42 38.16 1.91
N GLY A 178 2.53 37.70 1.34
CA GLY A 178 3.62 37.10 2.08
C GLY A 178 4.34 38.11 2.97
N GLN A 179 5.14 37.60 3.89
CA GLN A 179 5.98 38.39 4.80
C GLN A 179 5.21 39.30 5.77
N THR A 180 3.97 38.93 6.11
CA THR A 180 3.12 39.64 7.08
C THR A 180 2.97 38.85 8.37
N ALA A 181 2.56 39.52 9.46
CA ALA A 181 2.26 38.83 10.72
C ALA A 181 1.14 37.77 10.56
N ALA A 182 0.16 38.03 9.69
CA ALA A 182 -0.88 37.07 9.35
C ALA A 182 -0.31 35.86 8.59
N ALA A 183 0.52 36.09 7.57
CA ALA A 183 1.18 35.02 6.83
C ALA A 183 2.05 34.12 7.72
N ALA A 184 2.69 34.68 8.76
CA ALA A 184 3.48 33.89 9.70
C ALA A 184 2.62 32.91 10.53
N GLN A 185 1.41 33.33 10.93
CA GLN A 185 0.46 32.47 11.64
C GLN A 185 -0.09 31.38 10.70
N ASP A 186 -0.53 31.79 9.50
CA ASP A 186 -1.11 30.89 8.51
C ASP A 186 -0.11 29.84 8.00
N ALA A 187 1.17 30.20 7.88
CA ALA A 187 2.22 29.29 7.40
C ALA A 187 2.36 28.01 8.24
N VAL A 188 2.24 28.15 9.57
CA VAL A 188 2.27 27.00 10.50
C VAL A 188 1.01 26.15 10.34
N VAL A 189 -0.15 26.80 10.21
CA VAL A 189 -1.44 26.11 10.02
C VAL A 189 -1.43 25.28 8.73
N TRP A 190 -0.97 25.87 7.63
CA TRP A 190 -0.88 25.17 6.35
C TRP A 190 0.09 23.99 6.39
N THR A 191 1.22 24.13 7.07
CA THR A 191 2.18 23.03 7.21
C THR A 191 1.57 21.90 8.06
N MET A 192 0.88 22.23 9.15
CA MET A 192 0.15 21.26 9.97
C MET A 192 -1.03 20.61 9.23
N PHE A 193 -1.67 21.31 8.31
CA PHE A 193 -2.71 20.73 7.46
C PHE A 193 -2.16 19.59 6.58
N HIS A 194 -0.96 19.74 6.02
CA HIS A 194 -0.34 18.73 5.15
C HIS A 194 0.25 17.54 5.93
N TYR A 195 0.98 17.80 7.01
CA TYR A 195 1.71 16.76 7.77
C TYR A 195 0.96 16.23 9.00
N GLY A 196 -0.17 16.85 9.34
CA GLY A 196 -1.05 16.43 10.42
C GLY A 196 -2.04 15.35 9.97
N VAL A 197 -3.33 15.58 10.24
CA VAL A 197 -4.38 14.57 10.11
C VAL A 197 -4.45 13.95 8.71
N ALA A 198 -4.20 14.74 7.65
CA ALA A 198 -4.25 14.24 6.27
C ALA A 198 -3.25 13.11 6.00
N GLY A 199 -1.97 13.32 6.34
CA GLY A 199 -0.93 12.30 6.16
C GLY A 199 -1.18 11.05 7.00
N TRP A 200 -1.50 11.24 8.28
CA TRP A 200 -1.78 10.12 9.19
C TRP A 200 -3.04 9.33 8.82
N ALA A 201 -4.06 9.96 8.25
CA ALA A 201 -5.26 9.27 7.78
C ALA A 201 -4.94 8.32 6.61
N MET A 202 -4.08 8.73 5.67
CA MET A 202 -3.66 7.86 4.57
C MET A 202 -2.90 6.62 5.07
N TYR A 203 -1.98 6.81 6.02
CA TYR A 203 -1.27 5.68 6.65
C TYR A 203 -2.20 4.78 7.45
N SER A 204 -3.15 5.37 8.17
CA SER A 204 -4.16 4.62 8.93
C SER A 204 -5.01 3.76 8.02
N LEU A 205 -5.47 4.31 6.88
CA LEU A 205 -6.25 3.57 5.89
C LEU A 205 -5.48 2.35 5.37
N LEU A 206 -4.25 2.56 4.90
CA LEU A 206 -3.44 1.48 4.33
C LEU A 206 -3.06 0.45 5.40
N GLY A 207 -2.66 0.90 6.58
CA GLY A 207 -2.30 0.04 7.72
C GLY A 207 -3.49 -0.79 8.21
N MET A 208 -4.68 -0.20 8.32
CA MET A 208 -5.90 -0.94 8.67
C MET A 208 -6.27 -1.95 7.59
N ALA A 209 -6.22 -1.58 6.30
CA ALA A 209 -6.55 -2.50 5.21
C ALA A 209 -5.59 -3.70 5.19
N MET A 210 -4.28 -3.46 5.19
CA MET A 210 -3.28 -4.52 5.18
C MET A 210 -3.31 -5.35 6.46
N GLY A 211 -3.40 -4.71 7.63
CA GLY A 211 -3.46 -5.38 8.92
C GLY A 211 -4.72 -6.24 9.08
N TYR A 212 -5.87 -5.76 8.60
CA TYR A 212 -7.11 -6.52 8.63
C TYR A 212 -6.98 -7.79 7.80
N PHE A 213 -6.55 -7.69 6.54
CA PHE A 213 -6.46 -8.87 5.68
C PHE A 213 -5.33 -9.82 6.07
N ALA A 214 -4.20 -9.31 6.54
CA ALA A 214 -3.09 -10.15 6.99
C ALA A 214 -3.44 -10.89 8.29
N TYR A 215 -3.95 -10.20 9.30
CA TYR A 215 -4.12 -10.78 10.64
C TYR A 215 -5.51 -11.37 10.90
N ARG A 216 -6.59 -10.83 10.32
CA ARG A 216 -7.95 -11.38 10.48
C ARG A 216 -8.23 -12.50 9.50
N TRP A 217 -7.77 -12.35 8.25
CA TRP A 217 -8.06 -13.28 7.16
C TRP A 217 -6.89 -14.16 6.76
N GLY A 218 -5.71 -14.00 7.38
CA GLY A 218 -4.54 -14.83 7.12
C GLY A 218 -3.98 -14.69 5.70
N MET A 219 -4.28 -13.59 5.00
CA MET A 219 -3.79 -13.36 3.64
C MET A 219 -2.35 -12.83 3.64
N PRO A 220 -1.59 -12.98 2.53
CA PRO A 220 -0.24 -12.42 2.44
C PRO A 220 -0.25 -10.90 2.61
N LEU A 221 0.73 -10.37 3.35
CA LEU A 221 0.89 -8.93 3.60
C LEU A 221 1.32 -8.21 2.30
N SER A 222 0.34 -7.89 1.45
CA SER A 222 0.55 -7.29 0.13
C SER A 222 -0.62 -6.38 -0.25
N ILE A 223 -0.35 -5.33 -1.03
CA ILE A 223 -1.41 -4.43 -1.53
C ILE A 223 -2.40 -5.19 -2.41
N ARG A 224 -1.92 -6.15 -3.21
CA ARG A 224 -2.79 -7.00 -4.02
C ARG A 224 -3.81 -7.76 -3.16
N ALA A 225 -3.39 -8.30 -2.01
CA ALA A 225 -4.30 -9.00 -1.10
C ALA A 225 -5.33 -8.04 -0.47
N ALA A 226 -4.92 -6.81 -0.15
CA ALA A 226 -5.85 -5.80 0.36
C ALA A 226 -6.92 -5.39 -0.67
N LEU A 227 -6.63 -5.51 -1.97
CA LEU A 227 -7.56 -5.24 -3.07
C LEU A 227 -8.37 -6.48 -3.51
N TYR A 228 -8.15 -7.65 -2.91
CA TYR A 228 -8.90 -8.87 -3.19
C TYR A 228 -10.43 -8.71 -3.05
N PRO A 229 -11.00 -8.01 -2.05
CA PRO A 229 -12.45 -7.84 -1.96
C PRO A 229 -13.07 -7.04 -3.12
N LEU A 230 -12.31 -6.12 -3.70
CA LEU A 230 -12.76 -5.25 -4.78
C LEU A 230 -12.57 -5.91 -6.16
N LEU A 231 -11.46 -6.63 -6.34
CA LEU A 231 -11.03 -7.16 -7.63
C LEU A 231 -11.20 -8.69 -7.76
N GLY A 232 -11.43 -9.39 -6.65
CA GLY A 232 -11.61 -10.83 -6.58
C GLY A 232 -10.43 -11.61 -7.18
N LYS A 233 -10.75 -12.66 -7.95
CA LYS A 233 -9.77 -13.54 -8.60
C LYS A 233 -8.85 -12.82 -9.59
N ARG A 234 -9.23 -11.61 -10.08
CA ARG A 234 -8.41 -10.82 -11.01
C ARG A 234 -7.07 -10.39 -10.40
N VAL A 235 -7.00 -10.34 -9.08
CA VAL A 235 -5.76 -10.10 -8.32
C VAL A 235 -4.69 -11.16 -8.59
N ARG A 236 -5.02 -12.35 -9.09
CA ARG A 236 -4.02 -13.40 -9.41
C ARG A 236 -3.44 -13.29 -10.82
N GLY A 237 -4.10 -12.54 -11.71
CA GLY A 237 -3.69 -12.36 -13.10
C GLY A 237 -2.89 -11.08 -13.31
N GLY A 238 -2.81 -10.64 -14.57
CA GLY A 238 -2.05 -9.45 -14.95
C GLY A 238 -2.45 -8.17 -14.19
N ILE A 239 -3.70 -8.03 -13.76
CA ILE A 239 -4.16 -6.88 -12.96
C ILE A 239 -3.42 -6.82 -11.61
N GLY A 240 -3.24 -7.97 -10.95
CA GLY A 240 -2.46 -8.04 -9.72
C GLY A 240 -0.98 -7.74 -9.92
N ASP A 241 -0.41 -8.22 -11.03
CA ASP A 241 0.98 -7.91 -11.38
C ASP A 241 1.15 -6.40 -11.66
N THR A 242 0.20 -5.75 -12.33
CA THR A 242 0.21 -4.28 -12.52
C THR A 242 0.13 -3.53 -11.20
N ILE A 243 -0.72 -3.96 -10.27
CA ILE A 243 -0.83 -3.36 -8.92
C ILE A 243 0.51 -3.46 -8.19
N ASP A 244 1.13 -4.64 -8.21
CA ASP A 244 2.42 -4.86 -7.55
C ASP A 244 3.52 -4.01 -8.21
N ILE A 245 3.54 -3.89 -9.55
CA ILE A 245 4.49 -3.03 -10.27
C ILE A 245 4.32 -1.56 -9.85
N VAL A 246 3.10 -1.02 -9.91
CA VAL A 246 2.84 0.39 -9.54
C VAL A 246 3.19 0.63 -8.07
N THR A 247 2.86 -0.31 -7.19
CA THR A 247 3.19 -0.25 -5.76
C THR A 247 4.70 -0.23 -5.55
N LEU A 248 5.45 -1.13 -6.20
CA LEU A 248 6.89 -1.24 -6.03
C LEU A 248 7.59 0.00 -6.57
N VAL A 249 7.23 0.45 -7.79
CA VAL A 249 7.75 1.66 -8.40
C VAL A 249 7.47 2.88 -7.52
N GLY A 250 6.23 3.06 -7.05
CA GLY A 250 5.86 4.17 -6.18
C GLY A 250 6.60 4.16 -4.84
N THR A 251 6.78 2.99 -4.24
CA THR A 251 7.53 2.83 -2.98
C THR A 251 9.00 3.21 -3.17
N VAL A 252 9.64 2.74 -4.24
CA VAL A 252 11.04 3.05 -4.52
C VAL A 252 11.23 4.55 -4.79
N PHE A 253 10.36 5.18 -5.58
CA PHE A 253 10.45 6.62 -5.82
C PHE A 253 10.17 7.45 -4.56
N GLY A 254 9.25 7.01 -3.70
CA GLY A 254 9.03 7.63 -2.40
C GLY A 254 10.28 7.58 -1.53
N VAL A 255 10.87 6.39 -1.34
CA VAL A 255 12.10 6.20 -0.56
C VAL A 255 13.27 6.99 -1.16
N ALA A 256 13.41 6.98 -2.49
CA ALA A 256 14.48 7.72 -3.18
C ALA A 256 14.36 9.24 -2.97
N THR A 257 13.14 9.78 -2.96
CA THR A 257 12.90 11.21 -2.73
C THR A 257 13.33 11.61 -1.32
N SER A 258 12.90 10.88 -0.30
CA SER A 258 13.29 11.14 1.09
C SER A 258 14.80 10.99 1.29
N MET A 259 15.41 9.97 0.67
CA MET A 259 16.86 9.78 0.70
C MET A 259 17.60 10.94 0.02
N GLY A 260 17.09 11.45 -1.11
CA GLY A 260 17.65 12.61 -1.81
C GLY A 260 17.66 13.87 -0.95
N ILE A 261 16.56 14.16 -0.25
CA ILE A 261 16.49 15.27 0.72
C ILE A 261 17.56 15.09 1.80
N GLY A 262 17.72 13.87 2.32
CA GLY A 262 18.74 13.57 3.33
C GLY A 262 20.17 13.80 2.85
N VAL A 263 20.49 13.40 1.62
CA VAL A 263 21.82 13.62 1.02
C VAL A 263 22.12 15.12 0.90
N VAL A 264 21.14 15.92 0.47
CA VAL A 264 21.29 17.39 0.40
C VAL A 264 21.53 17.99 1.79
N LEU A 265 20.77 17.54 2.80
CA LEU A 265 20.90 18.04 4.17
C LEU A 265 22.27 17.74 4.76
N LEU A 266 22.77 16.52 4.54
CA LEU A 266 24.12 16.14 4.96
C LEU A 266 25.16 16.98 4.25
N ASN A 267 25.08 17.15 2.93
CA ASN A 267 26.03 17.96 2.16
C ASN A 267 26.12 19.39 2.69
N VAL A 268 24.97 20.06 2.88
CA VAL A 268 24.92 21.41 3.45
C VAL A 268 25.46 21.45 4.88
N GLY A 269 25.10 20.47 5.72
CA GLY A 269 25.60 20.37 7.09
C GLY A 269 27.12 20.24 7.15
N PHE A 270 27.71 19.37 6.32
CA PHE A 270 29.15 19.21 6.23
C PHE A 270 29.85 20.47 5.70
N ALA A 271 29.29 21.12 4.67
CA ALA A 271 29.83 22.37 4.13
C ALA A 271 29.89 23.47 5.21
N ILE A 272 28.84 23.60 6.02
CA ILE A 272 28.80 24.59 7.12
C ILE A 272 29.79 24.24 8.24
N LEU A 273 29.87 22.96 8.64
CA LEU A 273 30.68 22.54 9.78
C LEU A 273 32.19 22.48 9.46
N PHE A 274 32.54 22.07 8.24
CA PHE A 274 33.93 21.80 7.86
C PHE A 274 34.47 22.73 6.76
N GLY A 275 33.65 23.68 6.27
CA GLY A 275 34.05 24.64 5.23
C GLY A 275 34.35 24.01 3.87
N LEU A 276 33.85 22.79 3.61
CA LEU A 276 34.05 22.07 2.35
C LEU A 276 33.16 22.65 1.24
N GLU A 277 33.71 22.81 0.04
CA GLU A 277 32.98 23.27 -1.15
C GLU A 277 31.92 22.24 -1.57
N GLN A 278 30.71 22.71 -1.90
CA GLN A 278 29.59 21.84 -2.30
C GLN A 278 29.86 21.21 -3.68
N GLY A 279 29.96 19.88 -3.78
CA GLY A 279 30.15 19.21 -5.07
C GLY A 279 30.05 17.67 -5.06
N LEU A 280 29.85 17.06 -6.23
CA LEU A 280 29.75 15.60 -6.44
C LEU A 280 30.96 14.81 -5.91
N ALA A 281 32.16 15.42 -5.90
CA ALA A 281 33.37 14.81 -5.37
C ALA A 281 33.31 14.56 -3.84
N VAL A 282 32.53 15.36 -3.10
CA VAL A 282 32.33 15.19 -1.66
C VAL A 282 31.40 14.00 -1.37
N LEU A 283 30.46 13.67 -2.26
CA LEU A 283 29.56 12.52 -2.09
C LEU A 283 30.31 11.18 -2.18
N SER A 284 31.27 11.05 -3.10
CA SER A 284 32.14 9.86 -3.15
C SER A 284 33.07 9.75 -1.94
N GLN A 285 33.53 10.89 -1.41
CA GLN A 285 34.35 10.93 -0.20
C GLN A 285 33.53 10.57 1.05
N GLN A 286 32.27 11.01 1.12
CA GLN A 286 31.35 10.76 2.24
C GLN A 286 30.98 9.27 2.39
N VAL A 287 30.74 8.56 1.28
CA VAL A 287 30.52 7.11 1.33
C VAL A 287 31.77 6.38 1.84
N GLY A 288 32.97 6.86 1.50
CA GLY A 288 34.23 6.29 1.98
C GLY A 288 34.62 6.62 3.43
N TYR A 289 34.01 7.62 4.06
CA TYR A 289 34.21 7.94 5.49
C TYR A 289 33.15 7.29 6.41
N ILE A 290 32.02 6.86 5.85
CA ILE A 290 30.90 6.25 6.58
C ILE A 290 30.96 4.71 6.53
N CYS A 291 31.68 4.12 5.57
CA CYS A 291 32.02 2.69 5.53
C CYS A 291 33.44 2.45 6.08
#